data_AF-A0A8J5PES1-F1
#
_entry.id   AF-A0A8J5PES1-F1
#
_cell.length_a   1.000
_cell.length_b   1.000
_cell.length_c   1.000
_cell.angle_alpha   90.00
_cell.angle_beta   90.00
_cell.angle_gamma   90.00
#
_symmetry.space_group_name_H-M   'P 1'
#
loop_
_entity.id
_entity.type
_entity.pdbx_description
1 polymer ?
#
loop_
_entity_poly.entity_id
_entity_poly.type
_entity_poly.pdbx_seq_one_letter_code
_entity_poly.pdbx_strand_id
1 'polypeptide(L)'
;MDLSLPQLAEECLKPAADYAYSLQKPDGHWLTELRSNISFTAQYVCLREIAGISLRQSEDRNHFRKWLLAQQNPDGSWSLAPGESGDLSISVEGYFALKLLGVSSDDKAMRLAKEFILSRGGLPSVGIITQFLLAVFGLIKWDEIAQVPAELMLMPTWSPVNMYAFAHWSRVTAVAMMVLRHHQPTFPLPAELMVPGKSFLQELYPDVTDQRLRFYPSVSRLWQAGEYGRCIAALADKAVALMDPIVKKTPLRAYSLSQCVQFMIKRQTESGYASFWPANFNCILALYCQGYEFKGPAIKRLLHAIDTFYIWKDEAGMRNQVTCGPSWDTALLLLGLSDSGFGDERLDKTVKWFKSTQILQIRGDYEVQAPGLLPGGWAFQYNVSP
;
A
#
# COMPACT_ATOMS: atom_id res chain seq x y z
N MET A 1 -31.80 34.84 -21.14
CA MET A 1 -31.64 33.82 -22.19
C MET A 1 -30.87 32.71 -21.52
N ASP A 2 -31.47 31.54 -21.35
CA ASP A 2 -30.74 30.38 -20.85
C ASP A 2 -29.71 30.00 -21.91
N LEU A 3 -28.44 30.06 -21.54
CA LEU A 3 -27.34 29.65 -22.40
C LEU A 3 -27.54 28.18 -22.77
N SER A 4 -27.28 27.85 -24.03
CA SER A 4 -27.24 26.45 -24.45
C SER A 4 -26.08 25.72 -23.77
N LEU A 5 -26.19 24.39 -23.60
CA LEU A 5 -25.12 23.58 -22.99
C LEU A 5 -23.74 23.79 -23.65
N PRO A 6 -23.60 23.92 -24.99
CA PRO A 6 -22.31 24.26 -25.61
C PRO A 6 -21.77 25.64 -25.21
N GLN A 7 -22.62 26.66 -25.14
CA GLN A 7 -22.21 28.00 -24.72
C GLN A 7 -21.76 28.02 -23.26
N LEU A 8 -22.48 27.29 -22.38
CA LEU A 8 -22.05 27.10 -20.99
C LEU A 8 -20.70 26.38 -20.91
N ALA A 9 -20.49 25.35 -21.72
CA ALA A 9 -19.22 24.64 -21.76
C ALA A 9 -18.08 25.58 -22.18
N GLU A 10 -18.26 26.37 -23.23
CA GLU A 10 -17.28 27.37 -23.69
C GLU A 10 -16.95 28.41 -22.61
N GLU A 11 -17.97 28.95 -21.93
CA GLU A 11 -17.78 29.90 -20.83
C GLU A 11 -17.01 29.28 -19.64
N CYS A 12 -17.17 27.98 -19.39
CA CYS A 12 -16.46 27.28 -18.32
C CYS A 12 -15.00 26.91 -18.68
N LEU A 13 -14.61 26.91 -19.96
CA LEU A 13 -13.25 26.52 -20.36
C LEU A 13 -12.18 27.47 -19.82
N LYS A 14 -12.41 28.80 -19.90
CA LYS A 14 -11.43 29.78 -19.42
C LYS A 14 -11.16 29.66 -17.91
N PRO A 15 -12.19 29.63 -17.02
CA PRO A 15 -11.98 29.39 -15.60
C PRO A 15 -11.31 28.04 -15.30
N ALA A 16 -11.67 26.98 -16.04
CA ALA A 16 -11.04 25.67 -15.86
C ALA A 16 -9.55 25.68 -16.24
N ALA A 17 -9.19 26.35 -17.34
CA ALA A 17 -7.81 26.53 -17.76
C ALA A 17 -7.01 27.38 -16.76
N ASP A 18 -7.59 28.47 -16.26
CA ASP A 18 -6.94 29.32 -15.25
C ASP A 18 -6.70 28.56 -13.95
N TYR A 19 -7.68 27.76 -13.52
CA TYR A 19 -7.51 26.90 -12.36
C TYR A 19 -6.43 25.85 -12.59
N ALA A 20 -6.43 25.17 -13.75
CA ALA A 20 -5.38 24.24 -14.12
C ALA A 20 -3.99 24.88 -14.04
N TYR A 21 -3.78 26.04 -14.67
CA TYR A 21 -2.50 26.74 -14.58
C TYR A 21 -2.14 27.22 -13.17
N SER A 22 -3.13 27.55 -12.33
CA SER A 22 -2.87 27.89 -10.92
C SER A 22 -2.28 26.73 -10.11
N LEU A 23 -2.49 25.50 -10.55
CA LEU A 23 -1.94 24.29 -9.94
C LEU A 23 -0.58 23.88 -10.52
N GLN A 24 -0.13 24.53 -11.59
CA GLN A 24 1.13 24.20 -12.26
C GLN A 24 2.31 24.51 -11.33
N LYS A 25 3.23 23.56 -11.21
CA LYS A 25 4.47 23.73 -10.45
C LYS A 25 5.46 24.63 -11.21
N PRO A 26 6.45 25.24 -10.53
CA PRO A 26 7.39 26.17 -11.16
C PRO A 26 8.20 25.60 -12.34
N ASP A 27 8.48 24.29 -12.32
CA ASP A 27 9.17 23.53 -13.37
C ASP A 27 8.23 23.05 -14.49
N GLY A 28 6.93 23.33 -14.40
CA GLY A 28 5.95 23.12 -15.46
C GLY A 28 5.11 21.84 -15.33
N HIS A 29 5.32 21.01 -14.31
CA HIS A 29 4.52 19.81 -14.09
C HIS A 29 3.31 20.06 -13.20
N TRP A 30 2.40 19.09 -13.17
CA TRP A 30 1.28 19.04 -12.23
C TRP A 30 1.40 17.81 -11.34
N LEU A 31 0.92 17.98 -10.11
CA LEU A 31 0.72 16.90 -9.17
C LEU A 31 -0.59 17.13 -8.46
N THR A 32 -1.54 16.22 -8.69
CA THR A 32 -2.81 16.18 -8.00
C THR A 32 -2.81 15.06 -6.97
N GLU A 33 -3.75 15.14 -6.03
CA GLU A 33 -3.91 14.11 -5.03
C GLU A 33 -4.49 12.84 -5.65
N LEU A 34 -3.86 11.70 -5.42
CA LEU A 34 -4.42 10.40 -5.78
C LEU A 34 -5.12 9.76 -4.57
N ARG A 35 -6.46 9.82 -4.59
CA ARG A 35 -7.34 9.27 -3.55
C ARG A 35 -7.60 7.77 -3.76
N SER A 36 -7.64 7.04 -2.65
CA SER A 36 -8.10 5.65 -2.55
C SER A 36 -8.97 5.54 -1.29
N ASN A 37 -8.79 4.49 -0.48
CA ASN A 37 -9.37 4.34 0.84
C ASN A 37 -8.37 4.71 1.96
N ILE A 38 -8.82 4.56 3.21
CA ILE A 38 -8.03 4.92 4.39
C ILE A 38 -6.91 3.96 4.77
N SER A 39 -6.86 2.74 4.19
CA SER A 39 -5.92 1.68 4.60
C SER A 39 -4.47 2.12 4.53
N PHE A 40 -4.10 2.87 3.49
CA PHE A 40 -2.71 3.32 3.34
C PHE A 40 -2.32 4.36 4.39
N THR A 41 -3.27 5.19 4.82
CA THR A 41 -3.08 6.10 5.96
C THR A 41 -3.00 5.32 7.27
N ALA A 42 -3.87 4.32 7.48
CA ALA A 42 -3.83 3.46 8.66
C ALA A 42 -2.50 2.68 8.77
N GLN A 43 -2.02 2.14 7.65
CA GLN A 43 -0.74 1.45 7.55
C GLN A 43 0.45 2.41 7.74
N TYR A 44 0.34 3.68 7.32
CA TYR A 44 1.36 4.68 7.61
C TYR A 44 1.48 4.96 9.11
N VAL A 45 0.34 5.09 9.81
CA VAL A 45 0.34 5.19 11.29
C VAL A 45 1.08 4.00 11.91
N CYS A 46 0.81 2.80 11.41
CA CYS A 46 1.50 1.59 11.84
C CYS A 46 3.01 1.62 11.55
N LEU A 47 3.41 2.04 10.35
CA LEU A 47 4.82 2.15 9.95
C LEU A 47 5.60 3.09 10.88
N ARG A 48 5.00 4.23 11.21
CA ARG A 48 5.59 5.23 12.11
C ARG A 48 5.80 4.66 13.51
N GLU A 49 4.89 3.81 13.98
CA GLU A 49 5.06 3.10 15.25
C GLU A 49 6.20 2.08 15.18
N ILE A 50 6.22 1.24 14.14
CA ILE A 50 7.26 0.24 13.90
C ILE A 50 8.66 0.88 13.81
N ALA A 51 8.78 2.03 13.17
CA ALA A 51 10.03 2.77 13.03
C ALA A 51 10.46 3.55 14.29
N GLY A 52 9.70 3.48 15.38
CA GLY A 52 9.99 4.19 16.64
C GLY A 52 9.82 5.71 16.57
N ILE A 53 9.04 6.20 15.59
CA ILE A 53 8.75 7.62 15.35
C ILE A 53 7.24 7.87 15.42
N SER A 54 6.64 7.34 16.48
CA SER A 54 5.20 7.34 16.74
C SER A 54 4.56 8.70 16.48
N LEU A 55 3.46 8.69 15.73
CA LEU A 55 2.66 9.90 15.52
C LEU A 55 1.98 10.38 16.81
N ARG A 56 1.89 9.57 17.86
CA ARG A 56 1.26 9.98 19.13
C ARG A 56 1.92 11.20 19.78
N GLN A 57 3.22 11.32 19.60
CA GLN A 57 4.04 12.40 20.16
C GLN A 57 4.27 13.53 19.13
N SER A 58 3.70 13.39 17.92
CA SER A 58 3.84 14.35 16.84
C SER A 58 2.68 15.34 16.81
N GLU A 59 2.97 16.57 16.36
CA GLU A 59 1.96 17.59 16.05
C GLU A 59 1.00 17.14 14.93
N ASP A 60 1.43 16.19 14.08
CA ASP A 60 0.63 15.66 12.97
C ASP A 60 -0.47 14.70 13.44
N ARG A 61 -0.41 14.21 14.70
CA ARG A 61 -1.39 13.26 15.28
C ARG A 61 -2.83 13.65 14.99
N ASN A 62 -3.16 14.91 15.27
CA ASN A 62 -4.53 15.40 15.17
C ASN A 62 -4.96 15.57 13.70
N HIS A 63 -4.03 15.83 12.78
CA HIS A 63 -4.31 15.91 11.36
C HIS A 63 -4.69 14.54 10.77
N PHE A 64 -3.97 13.48 11.16
CA PHE A 64 -4.33 12.11 10.78
C PHE A 64 -5.64 11.64 11.41
N ARG A 65 -5.86 11.91 12.71
CA ARG A 65 -7.12 11.59 13.39
C ARG A 65 -8.31 12.28 12.72
N LYS A 66 -8.20 13.58 12.46
CA LYS A 66 -9.24 14.39 11.80
C LYS A 66 -9.60 13.78 10.47
N TRP A 67 -8.61 13.47 9.64
CA TRP A 67 -8.86 12.92 8.31
C TRP A 67 -9.51 11.53 8.37
N LEU A 68 -8.97 10.60 9.17
CA LEU A 68 -9.52 9.25 9.32
C LEU A 68 -10.98 9.25 9.80
N LEU A 69 -11.29 10.06 10.81
CA LEU A 69 -12.66 10.21 11.33
C LEU A 69 -13.60 10.85 10.31
N ALA A 70 -13.12 11.80 9.50
CA ALA A 70 -13.90 12.44 8.46
C ALA A 70 -14.25 11.48 7.29
N GLN A 71 -13.50 10.39 7.11
CA GLN A 71 -13.80 9.37 6.10
C GLN A 71 -14.75 8.27 6.61
N GLN A 72 -15.16 8.32 7.89
CA GLN A 72 -16.03 7.29 8.47
C GLN A 72 -17.47 7.43 7.95
N ASN A 73 -18.08 6.31 7.55
CA ASN A 73 -19.48 6.24 7.16
C ASN A 73 -20.42 6.43 8.37
N PRO A 74 -21.69 6.77 8.14
CA PRO A 74 -22.68 6.92 9.22
C PRO A 74 -22.89 5.69 10.10
N ASP A 75 -22.68 4.48 9.56
CA ASP A 75 -22.76 3.20 10.29
C ASP A 75 -21.47 2.86 11.06
N GLY A 76 -20.46 3.74 11.03
CA GLY A 76 -19.17 3.55 11.67
C GLY A 76 -18.12 2.83 10.83
N SER A 77 -18.47 2.36 9.64
CA SER A 77 -17.55 1.65 8.74
C SER A 77 -16.67 2.60 7.92
N TRP A 78 -15.72 2.02 7.17
CA TRP A 78 -14.98 2.67 6.09
C TRP A 78 -15.06 1.82 4.84
N SER A 79 -15.12 2.46 3.67
CA SER A 79 -15.38 1.81 2.37
C SER A 79 -14.12 1.73 1.49
N LEU A 80 -14.19 0.89 0.45
CA LEU A 80 -13.17 0.79 -0.59
C LEU A 80 -13.10 2.04 -1.47
N ALA A 81 -14.26 2.61 -1.80
CA ALA A 81 -14.38 3.86 -2.54
C ALA A 81 -15.50 4.76 -1.96
N PRO A 82 -15.50 6.07 -2.26
CA PRO A 82 -16.54 6.98 -1.83
C PRO A 82 -17.94 6.53 -2.29
N GLY A 83 -18.89 6.50 -1.36
CA GLY A 83 -20.28 6.11 -1.64
C GLY A 83 -20.55 4.60 -1.68
N GLU A 84 -19.51 3.76 -1.58
CA GLU A 84 -19.69 2.31 -1.47
C GLU A 84 -20.03 1.87 -0.03
N SER A 85 -20.52 0.63 0.12
CA SER A 85 -20.75 0.03 1.42
C SER A 85 -19.43 -0.19 2.20
N GLY A 86 -19.52 -0.17 3.53
CA GLY A 86 -18.39 -0.45 4.39
C GLY A 86 -17.71 -1.79 4.11
N ASP A 87 -16.38 -1.78 4.16
CA ASP A 87 -15.52 -2.96 4.08
C ASP A 87 -14.97 -3.32 5.47
N LEU A 88 -15.00 -4.62 5.79
CA LEU A 88 -14.55 -5.14 7.09
C LEU A 88 -13.05 -4.87 7.33
N SER A 89 -12.21 -5.15 6.34
CA SER A 89 -10.74 -5.09 6.46
C SER A 89 -10.29 -3.63 6.63
N ILE A 90 -10.82 -2.74 5.81
CA ILE A 90 -10.55 -1.29 5.87
C ILE A 90 -11.04 -0.72 7.21
N SER A 91 -12.20 -1.18 7.69
CA SER A 91 -12.73 -0.73 8.98
C SER A 91 -11.90 -1.19 10.18
N VAL A 92 -11.37 -2.42 10.15
CA VAL A 92 -10.43 -2.91 11.16
C VAL A 92 -9.12 -2.11 11.14
N GLU A 93 -8.57 -1.82 9.96
CA GLU A 93 -7.37 -0.99 9.82
C GLU A 93 -7.59 0.44 10.33
N GLY A 94 -8.74 1.05 10.00
CA GLY A 94 -9.14 2.36 10.51
C GLY A 94 -9.29 2.40 12.03
N TYR A 95 -10.00 1.43 12.61
CA TYR A 95 -10.13 1.29 14.06
C TYR A 95 -8.77 1.13 14.73
N PHE A 96 -7.93 0.24 14.19
CA PHE A 96 -6.59 -0.02 14.73
C PHE A 96 -5.71 1.24 14.70
N ALA A 97 -5.69 1.97 13.59
CA ALA A 97 -4.92 3.20 13.46
C ALA A 97 -5.43 4.32 14.40
N LEU A 98 -6.75 4.51 14.53
CA LEU A 98 -7.30 5.48 15.47
C LEU A 98 -6.96 5.12 16.92
N LYS A 99 -6.99 3.83 17.28
CA LYS A 99 -6.57 3.36 18.60
C LYS A 99 -5.08 3.59 18.86
N LEU A 100 -4.22 3.33 17.86
CA LEU A 100 -2.78 3.69 17.91
C LEU A 100 -2.57 5.20 18.06
N LEU A 101 -3.41 6.03 17.43
CA LEU A 101 -3.42 7.48 17.61
C LEU A 101 -4.09 7.91 18.92
N GLY A 102 -4.42 6.97 19.82
CA GLY A 102 -4.94 7.23 21.17
C GLY A 102 -6.39 7.72 21.21
N VAL A 103 -7.21 7.36 20.23
CA VAL A 103 -8.68 7.51 20.33
C VAL A 103 -9.22 6.40 21.24
N SER A 104 -10.04 6.77 22.23
CA SER A 104 -10.63 5.81 23.17
C SER A 104 -11.62 4.88 22.46
N SER A 105 -11.65 3.61 22.84
CA SER A 105 -12.66 2.65 22.38
C SER A 105 -14.09 3.03 22.80
N ASP A 106 -14.25 3.91 23.79
CA ASP A 106 -15.56 4.39 24.26
C ASP A 106 -16.08 5.59 23.43
N ASP A 107 -15.22 6.18 22.58
CA ASP A 107 -15.62 7.23 21.65
C ASP A 107 -16.76 6.74 20.75
N LYS A 108 -17.71 7.63 20.44
CA LYS A 108 -18.87 7.29 19.60
C LYS A 108 -18.43 6.69 18.25
N ALA A 109 -17.42 7.27 17.61
CA ALA A 109 -16.90 6.79 16.33
C ALA A 109 -16.34 5.36 16.45
N MET A 110 -15.59 5.08 17.51
CA MET A 110 -14.99 3.76 17.75
C MET A 110 -16.04 2.71 18.10
N ARG A 111 -17.08 3.06 18.86
CA ARG A 111 -18.19 2.15 19.19
C ARG A 111 -18.96 1.73 17.95
N LEU A 112 -19.30 2.67 17.07
CA LEU A 112 -19.99 2.37 15.80
C LEU A 112 -19.11 1.48 14.90
N ALA A 113 -17.82 1.81 14.76
CA ALA A 113 -16.89 0.98 14.01
C ALA A 113 -16.81 -0.46 14.55
N LYS A 114 -16.71 -0.61 15.87
CA LYS A 114 -16.71 -1.92 16.52
C LYS A 114 -18.00 -2.69 16.25
N GLU A 115 -19.16 -2.06 16.38
CA GLU A 115 -20.47 -2.68 16.10
C GLU A 115 -20.54 -3.19 14.65
N PHE A 116 -20.14 -2.35 13.69
CA PHE A 116 -20.03 -2.76 12.29
C PHE A 116 -19.08 -3.95 12.09
N ILE A 117 -17.86 -3.86 12.62
CA ILE A 117 -16.84 -4.92 12.51
C ILE A 117 -17.37 -6.25 13.06
N LEU A 118 -17.99 -6.24 14.23
CA LEU A 118 -18.56 -7.45 14.84
C LEU A 118 -19.74 -8.00 14.01
N SER A 119 -20.59 -7.13 13.46
CA SER A 119 -21.69 -7.55 12.57
C SER A 119 -21.21 -8.25 11.29
N ARG A 120 -19.96 -8.00 10.88
CA ARG A 120 -19.32 -8.59 9.70
C ARG A 120 -18.41 -9.78 10.02
N GLY A 121 -18.46 -10.30 11.25
CA GLY A 121 -17.69 -11.48 11.67
C GLY A 121 -16.33 -11.17 12.30
N GLY A 122 -16.03 -9.90 12.55
CA GLY A 122 -14.87 -9.44 13.32
C GLY A 122 -13.51 -9.80 12.75
N LEU A 123 -12.49 -9.74 13.61
CA LEU A 123 -11.09 -10.04 13.25
C LEU A 123 -10.89 -11.39 12.53
N PRO A 124 -11.58 -12.49 12.89
CA PRO A 124 -11.45 -13.75 12.17
C PRO A 124 -11.73 -13.68 10.66
N SER A 125 -12.52 -12.70 10.22
CA SER A 125 -13.03 -12.63 8.85
C SER A 125 -12.30 -11.59 7.98
N VAL A 126 -11.26 -10.94 8.49
CA VAL A 126 -10.51 -9.89 7.75
C VAL A 126 -9.68 -10.48 6.61
N GLY A 127 -9.43 -9.68 5.58
CA GLY A 127 -8.63 -10.05 4.42
C GLY A 127 -7.13 -10.16 4.71
N ILE A 128 -6.41 -10.78 3.77
CA ILE A 128 -5.00 -11.20 3.90
C ILE A 128 -4.06 -10.05 4.24
N ILE A 129 -4.28 -8.87 3.64
CA ILE A 129 -3.42 -7.70 3.87
C ILE A 129 -3.54 -7.23 5.32
N THR A 130 -4.77 -7.17 5.85
CA THR A 130 -5.03 -6.83 7.25
C THR A 130 -4.50 -7.91 8.18
N GLN A 131 -4.67 -9.19 7.84
CA GLN A 131 -4.08 -10.30 8.61
C GLN A 131 -2.56 -10.14 8.74
N PHE A 132 -1.90 -9.82 7.63
CA PHE A 132 -0.46 -9.58 7.58
C PHE A 132 -0.05 -8.39 8.46
N LEU A 133 -0.72 -7.24 8.32
CA LEU A 133 -0.47 -6.06 9.15
C LEU A 133 -0.61 -6.39 10.65
N LEU A 134 -1.67 -7.09 11.03
CA LEU A 134 -1.93 -7.46 12.42
C LEU A 134 -0.93 -8.49 12.96
N ALA A 135 -0.44 -9.41 12.13
CA ALA A 135 0.59 -10.36 12.52
C ALA A 135 1.96 -9.70 12.74
N VAL A 136 2.28 -8.65 11.98
CA VAL A 136 3.46 -7.82 12.20
C VAL A 136 3.43 -7.16 13.59
N PHE A 137 2.26 -6.92 14.19
CA PHE A 137 2.10 -6.46 15.58
C PHE A 137 1.83 -7.59 16.59
N GLY A 138 1.88 -8.85 16.17
CA GLY A 138 1.60 -10.01 17.03
C GLY A 138 0.13 -10.13 17.47
N LEU A 139 -0.80 -9.43 16.82
CA LEU A 139 -2.24 -9.47 17.11
C LEU A 139 -2.94 -10.66 16.44
N ILE A 140 -2.30 -11.23 15.42
CA ILE A 140 -2.67 -12.46 14.73
C ILE A 140 -1.43 -13.36 14.67
N LYS A 141 -1.61 -14.67 14.76
CA LYS A 141 -0.51 -15.63 14.65
C LYS A 141 -0.07 -15.78 13.21
N TRP A 142 1.25 -15.78 12.97
CA TRP A 142 1.83 -16.03 11.64
C TRP A 142 1.48 -17.40 11.05
N ASP A 143 1.14 -18.38 11.87
CA ASP A 143 0.76 -19.74 11.43
C ASP A 143 -0.58 -19.76 10.68
N GLU A 144 -1.44 -18.77 10.89
CA GLU A 144 -2.75 -18.65 10.25
C GLU A 144 -2.67 -17.96 8.87
N ILE A 145 -1.49 -17.44 8.50
CA ILE A 145 -1.26 -16.70 7.25
C ILE A 145 -0.64 -17.62 6.19
N ALA A 146 -1.13 -17.49 4.96
CA ALA A 146 -0.65 -18.20 3.78
C ALA A 146 0.89 -18.19 3.67
N GLN A 147 1.45 -19.30 3.19
CA GLN A 147 2.85 -19.47 2.92
C GLN A 147 3.24 -18.73 1.64
N VAL A 148 4.38 -18.05 1.71
CA VAL A 148 5.04 -17.41 0.56
C VAL A 148 6.54 -17.65 0.72
N PRO A 149 7.05 -18.84 0.36
CA PRO A 149 8.44 -19.21 0.61
C PRO A 149 9.40 -18.42 -0.29
N ALA A 150 10.58 -18.07 0.23
CA ALA A 150 11.58 -17.30 -0.52
C ALA A 150 12.10 -18.04 -1.76
N GLU A 151 12.02 -19.37 -1.78
CA GLU A 151 12.39 -20.21 -2.92
C GLU A 151 11.60 -19.88 -4.20
N LEU A 152 10.42 -19.26 -4.09
CA LEU A 152 9.67 -18.76 -5.26
C LEU A 152 10.48 -17.77 -6.10
N MET A 153 11.43 -17.06 -5.49
CA MET A 153 12.36 -16.15 -6.17
C MET A 153 13.26 -16.87 -7.19
N LEU A 154 13.48 -18.17 -7.02
CA LEU A 154 14.33 -18.99 -7.89
C LEU A 154 13.56 -19.69 -9.01
N MET A 155 12.23 -19.49 -9.08
CA MET A 155 11.41 -20.16 -10.09
C MET A 155 11.77 -19.66 -11.50
N PRO A 156 11.98 -20.58 -12.46
CA PRO A 156 12.35 -20.21 -13.82
C PRO A 156 11.19 -19.51 -14.54
N THR A 157 11.49 -18.69 -15.54
CA THR A 157 10.50 -17.86 -16.27
C THR A 157 9.42 -18.65 -17.01
N TRP A 158 9.66 -19.94 -17.31
CA TRP A 158 8.64 -20.82 -17.89
C TRP A 158 7.60 -21.32 -16.87
N SER A 159 7.88 -21.22 -15.57
CA SER A 159 6.97 -21.68 -14.51
C SER A 159 5.73 -20.77 -14.40
N PRO A 160 4.52 -21.31 -14.16
CA PRO A 160 3.31 -20.48 -14.00
C PRO A 160 3.34 -19.58 -12.76
N VAL A 161 4.21 -19.85 -11.78
CA VAL A 161 4.36 -19.08 -10.53
C VAL A 161 5.69 -18.31 -10.46
N ASN A 162 6.27 -17.99 -11.61
CA ASN A 162 7.52 -17.23 -11.65
C ASN A 162 7.28 -15.73 -11.35
N MET A 163 8.30 -15.05 -10.82
CA MET A 163 8.18 -13.64 -10.40
C MET A 163 7.80 -12.69 -11.54
N TYR A 164 8.14 -12.99 -12.79
CA TYR A 164 7.84 -12.15 -13.94
C TYR A 164 6.43 -12.39 -14.51
N ALA A 165 5.70 -13.41 -14.03
CA ALA A 165 4.27 -13.56 -14.28
C ALA A 165 3.42 -12.58 -13.45
N PHE A 166 3.93 -12.11 -12.31
CA PHE A 166 3.28 -11.08 -11.50
C PHE A 166 3.37 -9.70 -12.16
N ALA A 167 2.31 -8.91 -12.01
CA ALA A 167 2.33 -7.50 -12.38
C ALA A 167 3.47 -6.78 -11.61
N HIS A 168 4.14 -5.83 -12.29
CA HIS A 168 5.32 -5.13 -11.76
C HIS A 168 5.15 -4.62 -10.32
N TRP A 169 4.03 -3.93 -10.02
CA TRP A 169 3.76 -3.38 -8.69
C TRP A 169 3.61 -4.46 -7.62
N SER A 170 3.04 -5.61 -7.96
CA SER A 170 2.83 -6.74 -7.05
C SER A 170 4.09 -7.57 -6.83
N ARG A 171 5.02 -7.57 -7.80
CA ARG A 171 6.24 -8.39 -7.79
C ARG A 171 7.15 -8.02 -6.61
N VAL A 172 7.44 -6.74 -6.44
CA VAL A 172 8.31 -6.27 -5.35
C VAL A 172 7.64 -6.50 -3.99
N THR A 173 6.33 -6.26 -3.89
CA THR A 173 5.54 -6.56 -2.69
C THR A 173 5.63 -8.05 -2.32
N ALA A 174 5.49 -8.95 -3.29
CA ALA A 174 5.57 -10.39 -3.07
C ALA A 174 6.96 -10.83 -2.59
N VAL A 175 8.03 -10.30 -3.20
CA VAL A 175 9.42 -10.58 -2.77
C VAL A 175 9.65 -10.14 -1.31
N ALA A 176 9.17 -8.96 -0.94
CA ALA A 176 9.28 -8.49 0.44
C ALA A 176 8.45 -9.36 1.40
N MET A 177 7.25 -9.78 1.00
CA MET A 177 6.43 -10.71 1.78
C MET A 177 7.10 -12.08 1.99
N MET A 178 7.88 -12.57 1.03
CA MET A 178 8.64 -13.82 1.20
C MET A 178 9.65 -13.74 2.34
N VAL A 179 10.38 -12.62 2.41
CA VAL A 179 11.32 -12.35 3.50
C VAL A 179 10.57 -12.25 4.83
N LEU A 180 9.47 -11.49 4.86
CA LEU A 180 8.67 -11.30 6.08
C LEU A 180 8.05 -12.61 6.56
N ARG A 181 7.61 -13.49 5.65
CA ARG A 181 7.08 -14.81 5.99
C ARG A 181 8.13 -15.74 6.59
N HIS A 182 9.40 -15.60 6.16
CA HIS A 182 10.51 -16.34 6.75
C HIS A 182 10.79 -15.90 8.19
N HIS A 183 10.88 -14.59 8.44
CA HIS A 183 11.25 -14.03 9.74
C HIS A 183 10.09 -13.97 10.74
N GLN A 184 8.85 -13.84 10.26
CA GLN A 184 7.65 -13.70 11.09
C GLN A 184 7.81 -12.62 12.18
N PRO A 185 8.20 -11.38 11.82
CA PRO A 185 8.54 -10.36 12.82
C PRO A 185 7.32 -10.00 13.66
N THR A 186 7.58 -9.60 14.90
CA THR A 186 6.60 -9.00 15.79
C THR A 186 7.17 -7.70 16.34
N PHE A 187 6.50 -6.59 16.04
CA PHE A 187 6.82 -5.28 16.58
C PHE A 187 5.87 -4.99 17.75
N PRO A 188 6.39 -4.79 18.96
CA PRO A 188 5.55 -4.62 20.14
C PRO A 188 4.77 -3.31 20.06
N LEU A 189 3.52 -3.37 20.53
CA LEU A 189 2.68 -2.18 20.68
C LEU A 189 3.11 -1.36 21.91
N PRO A 190 2.79 -0.05 21.94
CA PRO A 190 3.12 0.80 23.08
C PRO A 190 2.43 0.33 24.36
N ALA A 191 3.23 0.13 25.41
CA ALA A 191 2.73 -0.37 26.70
C ALA A 191 1.65 0.53 27.30
N GLU A 192 1.70 1.85 27.06
CA GLU A 192 0.71 2.79 27.62
C GLU A 192 -0.70 2.62 27.05
N LEU A 193 -0.82 2.01 25.87
CA LEU A 193 -2.13 1.74 25.26
C LEU A 193 -2.62 0.32 25.55
N MET A 194 -1.78 -0.53 26.13
CA MET A 194 -2.12 -1.90 26.47
C MET A 194 -2.87 -1.94 27.79
N VAL A 195 -4.00 -2.64 27.82
CA VAL A 195 -4.72 -2.92 29.06
C VAL A 195 -4.20 -4.26 29.61
N PRO A 196 -3.71 -4.32 30.86
CA PRO A 196 -3.22 -5.56 31.45
C PRO A 196 -4.23 -6.71 31.32
N GLY A 197 -3.76 -7.86 30.82
CA GLY A 197 -4.59 -9.05 30.62
C GLY A 197 -5.52 -9.01 29.42
N LYS A 198 -5.47 -7.97 28.57
CA LYS A 198 -6.26 -7.89 27.33
C LYS A 198 -5.36 -7.72 26.11
N SER A 199 -5.72 -8.40 25.02
CA SER A 199 -5.10 -8.14 23.71
C SER A 199 -5.56 -6.78 23.18
N PHE A 200 -4.71 -6.11 22.40
CA PHE A 200 -4.94 -4.74 21.93
C PHE A 200 -6.21 -4.58 21.11
N LEU A 201 -6.67 -5.61 20.39
CA LEU A 201 -7.91 -5.59 19.60
C LEU A 201 -8.89 -6.67 20.04
N GLN A 202 -8.82 -7.10 21.30
CA GLN A 202 -9.66 -8.17 21.84
C GLN A 202 -11.15 -7.89 21.63
N GLU A 203 -11.57 -6.63 21.70
CA GLU A 203 -12.97 -6.21 21.54
C GLU A 203 -13.53 -6.38 20.12
N LEU A 204 -12.68 -6.70 19.14
CA LEU A 204 -13.05 -6.92 17.73
C LEU A 204 -13.22 -8.42 17.41
N TYR A 205 -13.04 -9.32 18.38
CA TYR A 205 -13.39 -10.72 18.26
C TYR A 205 -14.86 -10.95 18.66
N PRO A 206 -15.68 -11.65 17.83
CA PRO A 206 -17.01 -12.07 18.24
C PRO A 206 -16.97 -13.04 19.43
N ASP A 207 -15.97 -13.91 19.46
CA ASP A 207 -15.63 -14.80 20.57
C ASP A 207 -14.12 -14.71 20.82
N VAL A 208 -13.75 -14.21 22.01
CA VAL A 208 -12.35 -14.02 22.41
C VAL A 208 -11.61 -15.35 22.57
N THR A 209 -12.34 -16.45 22.83
CA THR A 209 -11.77 -17.78 23.03
C THR A 209 -11.45 -18.49 21.71
N ASP A 210 -12.11 -18.11 20.60
CA ASP A 210 -11.89 -18.67 19.27
C ASP A 210 -11.36 -17.63 18.28
N GLN A 211 -10.04 -17.45 18.31
CA GLN A 211 -9.30 -16.50 17.46
C GLN A 211 -8.90 -17.05 16.09
N ARG A 212 -9.39 -18.24 15.69
CA ARG A 212 -9.03 -18.85 14.40
C ARG A 212 -9.53 -18.01 13.24
N LEU A 213 -8.69 -17.85 12.21
CA LEU A 213 -9.07 -17.10 11.01
C LEU A 213 -10.01 -17.92 10.12
N ARG A 214 -10.95 -17.25 9.47
CA ARG A 214 -12.04 -17.85 8.68
C ARG A 214 -12.23 -17.19 7.32
N PHE A 215 -11.32 -16.29 6.92
CA PHE A 215 -11.35 -15.63 5.62
C PHE A 215 -11.29 -16.62 4.45
N TYR A 216 -10.46 -17.65 4.56
CA TYR A 216 -10.35 -18.67 3.52
C TYR A 216 -11.37 -19.80 3.70
N PRO A 217 -12.10 -20.18 2.64
CA PRO A 217 -12.91 -21.38 2.67
C PRO A 217 -12.06 -22.64 2.90
N SER A 218 -12.64 -23.66 3.54
CA SER A 218 -11.97 -24.96 3.66
C SER A 218 -11.77 -25.60 2.28
N VAL A 219 -10.74 -26.43 2.15
CA VAL A 219 -10.48 -27.22 0.92
C VAL A 219 -11.72 -28.01 0.50
N SER A 220 -12.45 -28.60 1.46
CA SER A 220 -13.70 -29.31 1.19
C SER A 220 -14.78 -28.42 0.58
N ARG A 221 -14.92 -27.17 1.06
CA ARG A 221 -15.89 -26.21 0.53
C ARG A 221 -15.50 -25.73 -0.86
N LEU A 222 -14.22 -25.46 -1.10
CA LEU A 222 -13.71 -25.09 -2.44
C LEU A 222 -13.97 -26.20 -3.46
N TRP A 223 -13.72 -27.45 -3.07
CA TRP A 223 -13.98 -28.62 -3.91
C TRP A 223 -15.46 -28.75 -4.26
N GLN A 224 -16.34 -28.65 -3.26
CA GLN A 224 -17.81 -28.71 -3.45
C GLN A 224 -18.33 -27.56 -4.32
N ALA A 225 -17.71 -26.38 -4.25
CA ALA A 225 -18.06 -25.22 -5.07
C ALA A 225 -17.50 -25.30 -6.51
N GLY A 226 -16.73 -26.33 -6.88
CA GLY A 226 -16.10 -26.44 -8.20
C GLY A 226 -14.92 -25.49 -8.41
N GLU A 227 -14.38 -24.88 -7.35
CA GLU A 227 -13.28 -23.93 -7.43
C GLU A 227 -11.91 -24.63 -7.43
N TYR A 228 -11.69 -25.50 -8.41
CA TYR A 228 -10.53 -26.42 -8.44
C TYR A 228 -9.18 -25.70 -8.39
N GLY A 229 -9.04 -24.55 -9.05
CA GLY A 229 -7.80 -23.76 -9.00
C GLY A 229 -7.44 -23.27 -7.59
N ARG A 230 -8.43 -22.76 -6.85
CA ARG A 230 -8.25 -22.34 -5.45
C ARG A 230 -8.04 -23.53 -4.53
N CYS A 231 -8.67 -24.67 -4.82
CA CYS A 231 -8.42 -25.92 -4.12
C CYS A 231 -6.96 -26.38 -4.27
N ILE A 232 -6.41 -26.37 -5.48
CA ILE A 232 -5.00 -26.71 -5.75
C ILE A 232 -4.07 -25.74 -5.02
N ALA A 233 -4.33 -24.43 -5.08
CA ALA A 233 -3.54 -23.44 -4.36
C ALA A 233 -3.56 -23.67 -2.84
N ALA A 234 -4.72 -23.97 -2.25
CA ALA A 234 -4.84 -24.26 -0.82
C ALA A 234 -4.13 -25.56 -0.41
N LEU A 235 -4.12 -26.57 -1.28
CA LEU A 235 -3.35 -27.80 -1.05
C LEU A 235 -1.84 -27.55 -1.15
N ALA A 236 -1.40 -26.77 -2.14
CA ALA A 236 0.00 -26.38 -2.30
C ALA A 236 0.49 -25.58 -1.07
N ASP A 237 -0.31 -24.63 -0.58
CA ASP A 237 -0.02 -23.86 0.62
C ASP A 237 0.21 -24.77 1.85
N LYS A 238 -0.67 -25.75 2.06
CA LYS A 238 -0.51 -26.75 3.13
C LYS A 238 0.74 -27.62 2.95
N ALA A 239 1.04 -28.05 1.73
CA ALA A 239 2.24 -28.83 1.44
C ALA A 239 3.51 -28.01 1.74
N VAL A 240 3.54 -26.73 1.34
CA VAL A 240 4.62 -25.81 1.68
C VAL A 240 4.73 -25.65 3.20
N ALA A 241 3.62 -25.49 3.93
CA ALA A 241 3.63 -25.35 5.38
C ALA A 241 4.26 -26.58 6.09
N LEU A 242 4.03 -27.79 5.56
CA LEU A 242 4.64 -29.02 6.08
C LEU A 242 6.14 -29.10 5.80
N MET A 243 6.58 -28.63 4.63
CA MET A 243 7.99 -28.69 4.22
C MET A 243 8.83 -27.52 4.76
N ASP A 244 8.23 -26.36 5.02
CA ASP A 244 8.92 -25.11 5.39
C ASP A 244 9.87 -25.27 6.60
N PRO A 245 9.52 -25.97 7.70
CA PRO A 245 10.44 -26.19 8.82
C PRO A 245 11.74 -26.92 8.45
N ILE A 246 11.69 -27.76 7.41
CA ILE A 246 12.84 -28.50 6.89
C ILE A 246 13.63 -27.59 5.95
N VAL A 247 12.95 -26.97 4.96
CA VAL A 247 13.58 -26.12 3.94
C VAL A 247 14.25 -24.90 4.57
N LYS A 248 13.68 -24.32 5.64
CA LYS A 248 14.25 -23.19 6.38
C LYS A 248 15.67 -23.42 6.89
N LYS A 249 16.05 -24.68 7.15
CA LYS A 249 17.36 -25.06 7.67
C LYS A 249 18.39 -25.32 6.57
N THR A 250 17.99 -25.23 5.31
CA THR A 250 18.86 -25.52 4.17
C THR A 250 19.60 -24.27 3.69
N PRO A 251 20.79 -24.42 3.07
CA PRO A 251 21.48 -23.32 2.40
C PRO A 251 20.66 -22.66 1.28
N LEU A 252 19.71 -23.41 0.70
CA LEU A 252 18.80 -22.91 -0.34
C LEU A 252 17.94 -21.75 0.18
N ARG A 253 17.47 -21.81 1.44
CA ARG A 253 16.71 -20.71 2.05
C ARG A 253 17.55 -19.45 2.16
N ALA A 254 18.77 -19.56 2.68
CA ALA A 254 19.68 -18.43 2.83
C ALA A 254 20.02 -17.78 1.47
N TYR A 255 20.28 -18.61 0.44
CA TYR A 255 20.50 -18.12 -0.91
C TYR A 255 19.27 -17.43 -1.49
N SER A 256 18.08 -18.01 -1.34
CA SER A 256 16.82 -17.43 -1.81
C SER A 256 16.52 -16.08 -1.16
N LEU A 257 16.76 -15.95 0.14
CA LEU A 257 16.64 -14.68 0.87
C LEU A 257 17.64 -13.63 0.36
N SER A 258 18.89 -14.03 0.09
CA SER A 258 19.88 -13.14 -0.52
C SER A 258 19.42 -12.63 -1.90
N GLN A 259 18.82 -13.51 -2.72
CA GLN A 259 18.23 -13.10 -4.00
C GLN A 259 17.07 -12.12 -3.81
N CYS A 260 16.21 -12.33 -2.79
CA CYS A 260 15.14 -11.39 -2.46
C CYS A 260 15.68 -10.00 -2.08
N VAL A 261 16.71 -9.94 -1.23
CA VAL A 261 17.35 -8.68 -0.82
C VAL A 261 18.00 -7.98 -2.01
N GLN A 262 18.77 -8.70 -2.83
CA GLN A 262 19.37 -8.14 -4.05
C GLN A 262 18.31 -7.64 -5.02
N PHE A 263 17.19 -8.36 -5.16
CA PHE A 263 16.08 -7.97 -6.01
C PHE A 263 15.46 -6.64 -5.56
N MET A 264 15.24 -6.47 -4.26
CA MET A 264 14.76 -5.22 -3.67
C MET A 264 15.78 -4.10 -3.88
N ILE A 265 17.03 -4.24 -3.41
CA ILE A 265 18.04 -3.18 -3.47
C ILE A 265 18.29 -2.67 -4.89
N LYS A 266 18.33 -3.56 -5.90
CA LYS A 266 18.53 -3.17 -7.31
C LYS A 266 17.40 -2.32 -7.91
N ARG A 267 16.22 -2.33 -7.29
CA ARG A 267 14.99 -1.67 -7.81
C ARG A 267 14.55 -0.48 -6.98
N GLN A 268 15.37 -0.06 -6.02
CA GLN A 268 15.07 1.11 -5.21
C GLN A 268 15.27 2.38 -6.04
N THR A 269 14.23 3.20 -6.15
CA THR A 269 14.28 4.53 -6.79
C THR A 269 14.12 5.64 -5.75
N GLU A 270 14.28 6.91 -6.13
CA GLU A 270 14.08 8.04 -5.22
C GLU A 270 12.65 8.13 -4.69
N SER A 271 11.65 7.77 -5.49
CA SER A 271 10.24 7.72 -5.08
C SER A 271 9.85 6.38 -4.42
N GLY A 272 10.84 5.56 -4.08
CA GLY A 272 10.69 4.26 -3.43
C GLY A 272 10.63 3.09 -4.43
N TYR A 273 9.81 2.09 -4.14
CA TYR A 273 9.61 0.91 -4.99
C TYR A 273 8.32 1.02 -5.79
N ALA A 274 8.44 0.96 -7.12
CA ALA A 274 7.30 0.93 -8.05
C ALA A 274 6.30 2.09 -7.88
N SER A 275 6.71 3.13 -7.15
CA SER A 275 5.84 4.11 -6.51
C SER A 275 4.56 3.56 -5.89
N PHE A 276 4.65 2.42 -5.21
CA PHE A 276 3.48 1.71 -4.70
C PHE A 276 3.61 1.51 -3.20
N TRP A 277 2.65 2.03 -2.44
CA TRP A 277 2.69 2.02 -0.97
C TRP A 277 2.94 0.61 -0.37
N PRO A 278 2.20 -0.46 -0.74
CA PRO A 278 2.45 -1.79 -0.18
C PRO A 278 3.86 -2.33 -0.45
N ALA A 279 4.47 -1.99 -1.59
CA ALA A 279 5.85 -2.35 -1.88
C ALA A 279 6.82 -1.62 -0.93
N ASN A 280 6.66 -0.31 -0.75
CA ASN A 280 7.49 0.47 0.18
C ASN A 280 7.37 -0.02 1.62
N PHE A 281 6.14 -0.18 2.11
CA PHE A 281 5.88 -0.66 3.46
C PHE A 281 6.53 -2.03 3.71
N ASN A 282 6.27 -3.01 2.84
CA ASN A 282 6.82 -4.35 3.02
C ASN A 282 8.35 -4.37 2.87
N CYS A 283 8.92 -3.64 1.91
CA CYS A 283 10.38 -3.63 1.74
C CYS A 283 11.10 -3.00 2.93
N ILE A 284 10.55 -1.96 3.57
CA ILE A 284 11.14 -1.40 4.80
C ILE A 284 11.26 -2.49 5.87
N LEU A 285 10.17 -3.20 6.13
CA LEU A 285 10.14 -4.27 7.13
C LEU A 285 11.06 -5.44 6.74
N ALA A 286 11.02 -5.85 5.48
CA ALA A 286 11.81 -6.97 4.98
C ALA A 286 13.32 -6.69 5.08
N LEU A 287 13.76 -5.49 4.71
CA LEU A 287 15.14 -5.06 4.86
C LEU A 287 15.53 -5.01 6.34
N TYR A 288 14.67 -4.49 7.21
CA TYR A 288 14.93 -4.47 8.64
C TYR A 288 15.13 -5.88 9.22
N CYS A 289 14.27 -6.84 8.85
CA CYS A 289 14.41 -8.23 9.25
C CYS A 289 15.70 -8.89 8.74
N GLN A 290 16.28 -8.37 7.65
CA GLN A 290 17.55 -8.82 7.07
C GLN A 290 18.77 -8.08 7.66
N GLY A 291 18.58 -7.35 8.77
CA GLY A 291 19.66 -6.69 9.50
C GLY A 291 19.99 -5.28 9.03
N TYR A 292 19.20 -4.69 8.12
CA TYR A 292 19.35 -3.27 7.78
C TYR A 292 18.78 -2.39 8.89
N GLU A 293 19.47 -1.32 9.24
CA GLU A 293 18.98 -0.37 10.25
C GLU A 293 17.95 0.61 9.67
N PHE A 294 16.95 1.00 10.47
CA PHE A 294 15.99 2.05 10.08
C PHE A 294 16.68 3.38 9.70
N LYS A 295 17.79 3.70 10.39
CA LYS A 295 18.62 4.89 10.12
C LYS A 295 19.66 4.66 9.01
N GLY A 296 19.82 3.42 8.56
CA GLY A 296 20.72 3.05 7.47
C GLY A 296 20.24 3.58 6.12
N PRO A 297 21.14 3.73 5.14
CA PRO A 297 20.85 4.45 3.88
C PRO A 297 19.71 3.82 3.07
N ALA A 298 19.59 2.49 3.06
CA ALA A 298 18.55 1.80 2.30
C ALA A 298 17.14 2.13 2.82
N ILE A 299 16.90 2.00 4.12
CA ILE A 299 15.58 2.24 4.72
C ILE A 299 15.31 3.76 4.84
N LYS A 300 16.31 4.55 5.23
CA LYS A 300 16.18 6.01 5.35
C LYS A 300 15.70 6.66 4.05
N ARG A 301 16.20 6.21 2.90
CA ARG A 301 15.71 6.69 1.59
C ARG A 301 14.23 6.40 1.36
N LEU A 302 13.74 5.22 1.76
CA LEU A 302 12.33 4.87 1.61
C LEU A 302 11.43 5.71 2.51
N LEU A 303 11.83 5.91 3.77
CA LEU A 303 11.10 6.77 4.69
C LEU A 303 11.05 8.21 4.17
N HIS A 304 12.18 8.72 3.67
CA HIS A 304 12.22 10.04 3.04
C HIS A 304 11.32 10.13 1.81
N ALA A 305 11.31 9.10 0.95
CA ALA A 305 10.43 9.04 -0.22
C ALA A 305 8.95 9.06 0.18
N ILE A 306 8.57 8.31 1.21
CA ILE A 306 7.20 8.29 1.74
C ILE A 306 6.79 9.68 2.21
N ASP A 307 7.59 10.30 3.08
CA ASP A 307 7.29 11.61 3.65
C ASP A 307 7.26 12.72 2.58
N THR A 308 8.03 12.57 1.50
CA THR A 308 8.11 13.56 0.42
C THR A 308 6.99 13.42 -0.61
N PHE A 309 6.66 12.18 -1.01
CA PHE A 309 5.83 11.94 -2.20
C PHE A 309 4.44 11.37 -1.90
N TYR A 310 4.24 10.73 -0.74
CA TYR A 310 3.00 10.01 -0.45
C TYR A 310 2.14 10.77 0.55
N ILE A 311 2.74 11.52 1.47
CA ILE A 311 1.98 12.30 2.44
C ILE A 311 1.35 13.52 1.77
N TRP A 312 0.02 13.54 1.76
CA TRP A 312 -0.78 14.67 1.33
C TRP A 312 -1.32 15.43 2.53
N LYS A 313 -1.24 16.76 2.48
CA LYS A 313 -1.68 17.66 3.54
C LYS A 313 -2.54 18.78 2.95
N ASP A 314 -3.74 18.94 3.51
CA ASP A 314 -4.63 20.06 3.23
C ASP A 314 -5.52 20.37 4.45
N GLU A 315 -6.55 21.18 4.25
CA GLU A 315 -7.50 21.58 5.31
C GLU A 315 -8.27 20.40 5.91
N ALA A 316 -8.44 19.30 5.16
CA ALA A 316 -9.12 18.10 5.65
C ALA A 316 -8.23 17.26 6.59
N GLY A 317 -6.92 17.51 6.59
CA GLY A 317 -5.94 16.84 7.46
C GLY A 317 -4.79 16.23 6.67
N MET A 318 -4.17 15.20 7.24
CA MET A 318 -3.03 14.50 6.64
C MET A 318 -3.38 13.04 6.36
N ARG A 319 -2.85 12.53 5.24
CA ARG A 319 -3.11 11.18 4.75
C ARG A 319 -1.98 10.70 3.86
N ASN A 320 -1.90 9.39 3.71
CA ASN A 320 -0.92 8.73 2.88
C ASN A 320 -1.61 8.23 1.60
N GLN A 321 -1.11 8.71 0.46
CA GLN A 321 -1.54 8.27 -0.87
C GLN A 321 -1.02 6.86 -1.15
N VAL A 322 -1.64 6.16 -2.10
CA VAL A 322 -1.15 4.85 -2.55
C VAL A 322 0.05 4.98 -3.49
N THR A 323 0.08 6.05 -4.27
CA THR A 323 1.11 6.39 -5.27
C THR A 323 1.06 7.90 -5.56
N CYS A 324 1.99 8.41 -6.36
CA CYS A 324 1.97 9.75 -6.92
C CYS A 324 2.14 9.68 -8.44
N GLY A 325 1.38 10.50 -9.18
CA GLY A 325 1.24 10.39 -10.64
C GLY A 325 1.57 11.64 -11.45
N PRO A 326 2.67 12.38 -11.16
CA PRO A 326 2.96 13.65 -11.81
C PRO A 326 3.06 13.53 -13.34
N SER A 327 3.64 12.46 -13.86
CA SER A 327 3.74 12.27 -15.31
C SER A 327 2.38 12.08 -15.97
N TRP A 328 1.44 11.44 -15.27
CA TRP A 328 0.10 11.23 -15.78
C TRP A 328 -0.72 12.51 -15.75
N ASP A 329 -0.74 13.20 -14.60
CA ASP A 329 -1.46 14.46 -14.42
C ASP A 329 -0.97 15.51 -15.41
N THR A 330 0.35 15.61 -15.56
CA THR A 330 0.98 16.56 -16.48
C THR A 330 0.62 16.27 -17.94
N ALA A 331 0.50 15.00 -18.32
CA ALA A 331 0.21 14.62 -19.71
C ALA A 331 -1.24 14.99 -20.04
N LEU A 332 -2.16 14.65 -19.15
CA LEU A 332 -3.57 14.93 -19.32
C LEU A 332 -3.87 16.43 -19.30
N LEU A 333 -3.23 17.20 -18.42
CA LEU A 333 -3.41 18.65 -18.38
C LEU A 333 -2.79 19.36 -19.58
N LEU A 334 -1.61 18.90 -20.04
CA LEU A 334 -1.01 19.38 -21.29
C LEU A 334 -1.96 19.18 -22.47
N LEU A 335 -2.51 17.97 -22.63
CA LEU A 335 -3.47 17.65 -23.69
C LEU A 335 -4.75 18.48 -23.56
N GLY A 336 -5.36 18.52 -22.37
CA GLY A 336 -6.60 19.26 -22.14
C GLY A 336 -6.48 20.76 -22.38
N LEU A 337 -5.36 21.38 -21.98
CA LEU A 337 -5.09 22.81 -22.25
C LEU A 337 -4.85 23.06 -23.74
N SER A 338 -4.14 22.17 -24.42
CA SER A 338 -3.89 22.28 -25.87
C SER A 338 -5.19 22.14 -26.67
N ASP A 339 -5.98 21.11 -26.39
CA ASP A 339 -7.21 20.80 -27.11
C ASP A 339 -8.33 21.82 -26.86
N SER A 340 -8.33 22.47 -25.69
CA SER A 340 -9.28 23.55 -25.36
C SER A 340 -8.90 24.92 -25.95
N GLY A 341 -7.75 25.04 -26.62
CA GLY A 341 -7.27 26.31 -27.18
C GLY A 341 -6.69 27.28 -26.13
N PHE A 342 -6.50 26.82 -24.89
CA PHE A 342 -5.91 27.61 -23.81
C PHE A 342 -4.43 27.32 -23.56
N GLY A 343 -3.78 26.56 -24.44
CA GLY A 343 -2.34 26.37 -24.41
C GLY A 343 -1.57 27.64 -24.73
N ASP A 344 -0.63 28.01 -23.86
CA ASP A 344 0.30 29.13 -24.07
C ASP A 344 1.75 28.77 -23.71
N GLU A 345 2.65 29.77 -23.71
CA GLU A 345 4.09 29.62 -23.44
C GLU A 345 4.42 28.91 -22.11
N ARG A 346 3.48 28.85 -21.15
CA ARG A 346 3.67 28.09 -19.91
C ARG A 346 3.81 26.58 -20.17
N LEU A 347 3.25 26.08 -21.27
CA LEU A 347 3.39 24.67 -21.69
C LEU A 347 4.79 24.34 -22.20
N ASP A 348 5.61 25.32 -22.59
CA ASP A 348 7.00 25.05 -22.99
C ASP A 348 7.81 24.46 -21.82
N LYS A 349 7.55 24.93 -20.60
CA LYS A 349 8.12 24.35 -19.37
C LYS A 349 7.64 22.92 -19.17
N THR A 350 6.34 22.66 -19.38
CA THR A 350 5.75 21.32 -19.31
C THR A 350 6.39 20.34 -20.28
N VAL A 351 6.55 20.73 -21.55
CA VAL A 351 7.21 19.91 -22.57
C VAL A 351 8.67 19.67 -22.20
N LYS A 352 9.38 20.69 -21.69
CA LYS A 352 10.75 20.55 -21.21
C LYS A 352 10.84 19.57 -20.04
N TRP A 353 9.92 19.65 -19.08
CA TRP A 353 9.84 18.73 -17.96
C TRP A 353 9.62 17.29 -18.43
N PHE A 354 8.67 17.05 -19.34
CA PHE A 354 8.43 15.70 -19.89
C PHE A 354 9.65 15.10 -20.59
N LYS A 355 10.37 15.90 -21.38
CA LYS A 355 11.61 15.45 -22.01
C LYS A 355 12.65 15.05 -20.98
N SER A 356 12.72 15.79 -19.87
CA SER A 356 13.68 15.50 -18.79
C SER A 356 13.34 14.24 -17.98
N THR A 357 12.08 13.81 -17.96
CA THR A 357 11.64 12.62 -17.20
C THR A 357 11.68 11.31 -18.00
N GLN A 358 11.99 11.37 -19.30
CA GLN A 358 12.06 10.19 -20.17
C GLN A 358 13.16 9.23 -19.69
N ILE A 359 12.81 7.95 -19.57
CA ILE A 359 13.75 6.89 -19.17
C ILE A 359 14.54 6.45 -20.39
N LEU A 360 15.80 6.87 -20.49
CA LEU A 360 16.69 6.58 -21.62
C LEU A 360 17.86 5.64 -21.30
N GLN A 361 18.16 5.41 -20.02
CA GLN A 361 19.33 4.63 -19.61
C GLN A 361 18.97 3.34 -18.87
N ILE A 362 17.82 3.32 -18.19
CA ILE A 362 17.43 2.20 -17.32
C ILE A 362 16.63 1.18 -18.15
N ARG A 363 17.16 -0.04 -18.22
CA ARG A 363 16.40 -1.21 -18.67
C ARG A 363 15.67 -1.81 -17.46
N GLY A 364 14.35 -1.74 -17.50
CA GLY A 364 13.49 -2.26 -16.44
C GLY A 364 13.17 -3.74 -16.64
N ASP A 365 12.27 -4.26 -15.79
CA ASP A 365 11.86 -5.67 -15.85
C ASP A 365 11.17 -6.08 -17.16
N TYR A 366 10.77 -5.12 -18.01
CA TYR A 366 10.24 -5.40 -19.35
C TYR A 366 11.25 -6.15 -20.23
N GLU A 367 12.56 -6.03 -19.97
CA GLU A 367 13.61 -6.70 -20.73
C GLU A 367 13.49 -8.23 -20.70
N VAL A 368 12.86 -8.79 -19.66
CA VAL A 368 12.60 -10.23 -19.58
C VAL A 368 11.65 -10.71 -20.69
N GLN A 369 10.67 -9.88 -21.06
CA GLN A 369 9.70 -10.20 -22.10
C GLN A 369 10.08 -9.64 -23.48
N ALA A 370 10.82 -8.54 -23.51
CA ALA A 370 11.25 -7.85 -24.73
C ALA A 370 12.77 -7.59 -24.70
N PRO A 371 13.60 -8.65 -24.81
CA PRO A 371 15.05 -8.50 -24.80
C PRO A 371 15.50 -7.67 -26.01
N GLY A 372 16.33 -6.65 -25.76
CA GLY A 372 16.84 -5.77 -26.81
C GLY A 372 15.97 -4.55 -27.12
N LEU A 373 14.77 -4.43 -26.54
CA LEU A 373 13.99 -3.20 -26.63
C LEU A 373 14.75 -2.05 -25.96
N LEU A 374 14.92 -0.95 -26.69
CA LEU A 374 15.60 0.24 -26.16
C LEU A 374 14.71 0.97 -25.13
N PRO A 375 15.31 1.50 -24.04
CA PRO A 375 14.59 2.34 -23.11
C PRO A 375 14.15 3.66 -23.78
N GLY A 376 12.90 4.06 -23.54
CA GLY A 376 12.38 5.35 -24.00
C GLY A 376 11.02 5.73 -23.41
N GLY A 377 10.60 5.04 -22.34
CA GLY A 377 9.28 5.23 -21.73
C GLY A 377 9.27 6.30 -20.64
N TRP A 378 8.08 6.55 -20.10
CA TRP A 378 7.85 7.40 -18.93
C TRP A 378 7.21 6.57 -17.82
N ALA A 379 7.60 6.83 -16.58
CA ALA A 379 6.94 6.26 -15.41
C ALA A 379 5.68 7.07 -15.05
N PHE A 380 4.75 6.46 -14.32
CA PHE A 380 3.60 7.17 -13.75
C PHE A 380 4.04 8.23 -12.73
N GLN A 381 4.97 7.82 -11.87
CA GLN A 381 5.61 8.61 -10.82
C GLN A 381 6.75 9.54 -11.28
N TYR A 382 7.29 10.31 -10.33
CA TYR A 382 8.61 10.92 -10.49
C TYR A 382 9.65 9.86 -10.81
N ASN A 383 10.27 10.03 -11.97
CA ASN A 383 11.45 9.29 -12.37
C ASN A 383 12.67 10.14 -12.06
N VAL A 384 13.25 9.91 -10.89
CA VAL A 384 14.59 10.38 -10.57
C VAL A 384 15.29 9.18 -9.94
N SER A 385 16.33 8.70 -10.60
CA SER A 385 17.30 7.77 -10.05
C SER A 385 18.57 7.93 -10.86
N PRO A 386 19.71 7.89 -10.17
CA PRO A 386 20.48 9.04 -9.71
C PRO A 386 21.18 9.84 -10.81
#